data_AF-A0A496Z6L9-F1
#
_entry.id   AF-A0A496Z6L9-F1
#
_cell.length_a   1.000
_cell.length_b   1.000
_cell.length_c   1.000
_cell.angle_alpha   90.00
_cell.angle_beta   90.00
_cell.angle_gamma   90.00
#
_symmetry.space_group_name_H-M   'P 1'
#
loop_
_entity.id
_entity.type
_entity.pdbx_description
1 polymer ?
#
loop_
_entity_poly.entity_id
_entity_poly.type
_entity_poly.pdbx_seq_one_letter_code
_entity_poly.pdbx_strand_id
1 'polypeptide(L)'
;MKMKSLTLIKPYFVENRVVILLGFACLILVDFLQLTVPRIIKWVIDDLTAFNTSIRGLVVYAAYILVIGLLIGIFRYLWRRFLLGTSRRVEEGLRNRLFSHIQALSASYFDKTRTGDLMAHATNDI
;
A
#
# COMPACT_ATOMS: atom_id res chain seq x y z
N MET A 1 -15.78 15.30 22.39
CA MET A 1 -15.05 14.10 22.89
C MET A 1 -14.70 13.15 21.73
N LYS A 2 -13.80 13.52 20.80
CA LYS A 2 -13.51 12.73 19.57
C LYS A 2 -12.02 12.56 19.21
N MET A 3 -11.08 12.94 20.10
CA MET A 3 -9.64 12.98 19.77
C MET A 3 -8.78 11.84 20.36
N LYS A 4 -9.35 10.92 21.18
CA LYS A 4 -8.56 9.88 21.87
C LYS A 4 -8.14 8.69 20.98
N SER A 5 -8.83 8.41 19.87
CA SER A 5 -8.47 7.28 18.99
C SER A 5 -7.22 7.56 18.15
N LEU A 6 -7.08 8.78 17.62
CA LEU A 6 -5.93 9.14 16.77
C LEU A 6 -4.61 9.16 17.55
N THR A 7 -4.65 9.47 18.85
CA THR A 7 -3.46 9.41 19.72
C THR A 7 -2.93 7.99 19.92
N LEU A 8 -3.78 6.97 19.72
CA LEU A 8 -3.42 5.56 19.95
C LEU A 8 -2.58 5.00 18.79
N ILE A 9 -2.86 5.44 17.56
CA ILE A 9 -2.14 5.03 16.35
C ILE A 9 -0.96 5.94 16.02
N LYS A 10 -0.99 7.21 16.45
CA LYS A 10 0.07 8.21 16.22
C LYS A 10 1.50 7.71 16.45
N PRO A 11 1.85 6.99 17.54
CA PRO A 11 3.22 6.53 17.75
C PRO A 11 3.72 5.62 16.61
N TYR A 12 2.88 4.71 16.12
CA TYR A 12 3.23 3.78 15.03
C TYR A 12 3.51 4.50 13.70
N PHE A 13 2.78 5.59 13.43
CA PHE A 13 3.00 6.44 12.25
C PHE A 13 4.28 7.27 12.35
N VAL A 14 4.58 7.81 13.53
CA VAL A 14 5.77 8.65 13.74
C VAL A 14 7.05 7.81 13.64
N GLU A 15 7.04 6.60 14.19
CA GLU A 15 8.18 5.68 14.14
C GLU A 15 8.53 5.25 12.69
N ASN A 16 7.51 5.03 11.85
CA ASN A 16 7.69 4.55 10.47
C ASN A 16 7.53 5.64 9.40
N ARG A 17 7.55 6.93 9.78
CA ARG A 17 7.25 8.06 8.86
C ARG A 17 8.07 8.07 7.58
N VAL A 18 9.35 7.70 7.66
CA VAL A 18 10.25 7.67 6.48
C VAL A 18 9.83 6.57 5.52
N VAL A 19 9.50 5.38 6.03
CA VAL A 19 9.04 4.24 5.24
C VAL A 19 7.71 4.56 4.57
N ILE A 20 6.80 5.21 5.29
CA ILE A 20 5.51 5.66 4.75
C ILE A 20 5.72 6.68 3.63
N LEU A 21 6.57 7.69 3.83
CA LEU A 21 6.88 8.69 2.81
C LEU A 21 7.51 8.06 1.56
N LEU A 22 8.47 7.15 1.74
CA LEU A 22 9.06 6.39 0.63
C LEU A 22 8.02 5.54 -0.10
N GLY A 23 7.13 4.88 0.63
CA GLY A 23 6.01 4.12 0.06
C GLY A 23 5.09 5.00 -0.77
N PHE A 24 4.69 6.16 -0.25
CA PHE A 24 3.88 7.14 -0.97
C PHE A 24 4.59 7.68 -2.22
N ALA A 25 5.87 8.01 -2.12
CA ALA A 25 6.65 8.48 -3.27
C ALA A 25 6.72 7.41 -4.38
N CYS A 26 6.94 6.15 -4.00
CA CYS A 26 6.92 5.02 -4.95
C CYS A 26 5.54 4.82 -5.59
N LEU A 27 4.45 5.01 -4.83
CA LEU A 27 3.09 4.91 -5.34
C LEU A 27 2.80 6.00 -6.40
N ILE A 28 3.13 7.25 -6.09
CA ILE A 28 2.96 8.37 -7.04
C ILE A 28 3.79 8.13 -8.31
N LEU A 29 5.02 7.64 -8.17
CA LEU A 29 5.88 7.33 -9.30
C LEU A 29 5.27 6.23 -10.19
N VAL A 30 4.71 5.19 -9.58
CA VAL A 30 4.02 4.09 -10.30
C VAL A 30 2.84 4.62 -11.09
N ASP A 31 2.05 5.53 -10.52
CA ASP A 31 0.90 6.12 -11.21
C ASP A 31 1.34 7.00 -12.38
N PHE A 32 2.42 7.79 -12.21
CA PHE A 32 2.98 8.58 -13.30
C PHE A 32 3.54 7.72 -14.44
N LEU A 33 4.24 6.62 -14.11
CA LEU A 33 4.75 5.68 -15.11
C LEU A 33 3.60 5.00 -15.88
N GLN A 34 2.51 4.64 -15.20
CA GLN A 34 1.33 4.07 -15.86
C GLN A 34 0.70 5.03 -16.87
N LEU A 35 0.65 6.33 -16.56
CA LEU A 35 0.15 7.35 -17.49
C LEU A 35 1.06 7.60 -18.70
N THR A 36 2.34 7.21 -18.61
CA THR A 36 3.28 7.33 -19.73
C THR A 36 3.01 6.27 -20.81
N VAL A 37 2.49 5.09 -20.45
CA VAL A 37 2.24 4.00 -21.41
C VAL A 37 1.25 4.40 -22.53
N PRO A 38 0.06 4.98 -22.25
CA PRO A 38 -0.83 5.47 -23.29
C PRO A 38 -0.20 6.54 -24.21
N ARG A 39 0.69 7.39 -23.67
CA ARG A 39 1.38 8.41 -24.46
C ARG A 39 2.35 7.78 -25.47
N ILE A 40 3.08 6.75 -25.06
CA ILE A 40 3.97 6.01 -25.98
C ILE A 40 3.14 5.33 -27.07
N ILE A 41 2.00 4.72 -26.72
CA ILE A 41 1.10 4.12 -27.72
C ILE A 41 0.62 5.18 -28.72
N LYS A 42 0.28 6.38 -28.25
CA LYS A 42 -0.09 7.48 -29.14
C LYS A 42 1.04 7.80 -30.13
N TRP A 43 2.28 7.96 -29.66
CA TRP A 43 3.43 8.23 -30.53
C TRP A 43 3.67 7.12 -31.55
N VAL A 44 3.51 5.86 -31.15
CA VAL A 44 3.59 4.71 -32.07
C VAL A 44 2.54 4.82 -33.18
N ILE A 45 1.29 5.17 -32.84
CA ILE A 45 0.22 5.33 -33.84
C ILE A 45 0.49 6.51 -34.76
N ASP A 46 0.88 7.66 -34.21
CA ASP A 46 1.19 8.87 -34.98
C ASP A 46 2.33 8.60 -35.98
N ASP A 47 3.41 7.95 -35.54
CA ASP A 47 4.56 7.62 -36.39
C ASP A 47 4.25 6.54 -37.46
N LEU A 48 3.37 5.58 -37.15
CA LEU A 48 2.90 4.59 -38.10
C LEU A 48 2.03 5.22 -39.19
N THR A 49 1.11 6.12 -38.81
CA THR A 49 0.23 6.81 -39.76
C THR A 49 0.97 7.80 -40.65
N ALA A 50 2.06 8.39 -40.15
CA ALA A 50 2.94 9.26 -40.94
C ALA A 50 3.89 8.49 -41.89
N PHE A 51 3.84 7.14 -41.93
CA PHE A 51 4.79 6.28 -42.65
C PHE A 51 6.27 6.56 -42.33
N ASN A 52 6.54 7.15 -41.16
CA ASN A 52 7.88 7.61 -40.77
C ASN A 52 8.67 6.56 -39.97
N THR A 53 8.09 5.38 -39.74
CA THR A 53 8.68 4.34 -38.88
C THR A 53 9.03 3.06 -39.63
N SER A 54 10.26 2.60 -39.39
CA SER A 54 10.74 1.27 -39.78
C SER A 54 10.48 0.25 -38.67
N ILE A 55 10.57 -1.05 -39.00
CA ILE A 55 10.48 -2.16 -38.03
C ILE A 55 11.41 -1.94 -36.82
N ARG A 56 12.59 -1.34 -37.04
CA ARG A 56 13.55 -1.03 -35.98
C ARG A 56 13.02 0.01 -34.98
N GLY A 57 12.26 1.01 -35.44
CA GLY A 57 11.63 2.01 -34.57
C GLY A 57 10.55 1.39 -33.67
N LEU A 58 9.74 0.49 -34.23
CA LEU A 58 8.73 -0.27 -33.45
C LEU A 58 9.37 -1.11 -32.33
N VAL A 59 10.50 -1.77 -32.61
CA VAL A 59 11.23 -2.55 -31.60
C VAL A 59 11.74 -1.65 -30.46
N VAL A 60 12.20 -0.43 -30.78
CA VAL A 60 12.63 0.55 -29.76
C VAL A 60 11.46 0.97 -28.87
N TYR A 61 10.29 1.26 -29.45
CA TYR A 61 9.09 1.56 -28.68
C TYR A 61 8.64 0.40 -27.79
N ALA A 62 8.68 -0.84 -28.30
CA ALA A 62 8.38 -2.03 -27.51
C ALA A 62 9.36 -2.20 -26.34
N ALA A 63 10.66 -1.96 -26.57
CA ALA A 63 11.66 -1.99 -25.52
C ALA A 63 11.41 -0.93 -24.44
N TYR A 64 11.02 0.29 -24.81
CA TYR A 64 10.63 1.33 -23.84
C TYR A 64 9.45 0.91 -22.98
N ILE A 65 8.39 0.36 -23.59
CA ILE A 65 7.22 -0.14 -22.87
C ILE A 65 7.63 -1.26 -21.90
N LEU A 66 8.49 -2.18 -22.33
CA LEU A 66 8.98 -3.27 -21.50
C LEU A 66 9.76 -2.76 -20.28
N VAL A 67 10.69 -1.82 -20.48
CA VAL A 67 11.45 -1.20 -19.39
C VAL A 67 10.53 -0.47 -18.42
N ILE A 68 9.57 0.31 -18.91
CA ILE A 68 8.59 1.01 -18.07
C ILE A 68 7.73 0.00 -17.29
N GLY A 69 7.30 -1.10 -17.93
CA GLY A 69 6.55 -2.17 -17.29
C GLY A 69 7.33 -2.83 -16.14
N LEU A 70 8.63 -3.09 -16.35
CA LEU A 70 9.51 -3.60 -15.30
C LEU A 70 9.66 -2.62 -14.14
N LEU A 71 9.87 -1.33 -14.42
CA LEU A 71 9.95 -0.29 -13.39
C LEU A 71 8.64 -0.20 -12.59
N ILE A 72 7.50 -0.21 -13.28
CA ILE A 72 6.18 -0.25 -12.62
C ILE A 72 6.09 -1.45 -11.69
N GLY A 73 6.51 -2.64 -12.13
CA GLY A 73 6.52 -3.85 -11.30
C GLY A 73 7.37 -3.70 -10.03
N ILE A 74 8.60 -3.20 -10.17
CA ILE A 74 9.53 -3.00 -9.06
C ILE A 74 8.96 -1.99 -8.06
N PHE A 75 8.59 -0.78 -8.51
CA PHE A 75 8.05 0.23 -7.62
C PHE A 75 6.70 -0.17 -7.01
N ARG A 76 5.90 -0.96 -7.74
CA ARG A 76 4.65 -1.54 -7.23
C ARG A 76 4.90 -2.50 -6.07
N TYR A 77 5.94 -3.32 -6.17
CA TYR A 77 6.38 -4.16 -5.06
C TYR A 77 6.86 -3.32 -3.88
N LEU A 78 7.70 -2.31 -4.13
CA LEU A 78 8.27 -1.47 -3.08
C LEU A 78 7.21 -0.69 -2.30
N TRP A 79 6.31 0.03 -2.97
CA TRP A 79 5.28 0.79 -2.25
C TRP A 79 4.38 -0.15 -1.45
N ARG A 80 4.03 -1.32 -2.01
CA ARG A 80 3.21 -2.32 -1.31
C ARG A 80 3.93 -2.84 -0.07
N ARG A 81 5.22 -3.14 -0.17
CA ARG A 81 6.05 -3.58 0.95
C ARG A 81 6.11 -2.52 2.05
N PHE A 82 6.29 -1.25 1.68
CA PHE A 82 6.41 -0.16 2.64
C PHE A 82 5.07 0.20 3.29
N LEU A 83 4.01 0.37 2.51
CA LEU A 83 2.70 0.80 3.04
C LEU A 83 1.94 -0.35 3.71
N LEU A 84 1.74 -1.50 3.03
CA LEU A 84 1.03 -2.63 3.66
C LEU A 84 1.85 -3.26 4.77
N GLY A 85 3.18 -3.31 4.64
CA GLY A 85 4.04 -3.80 5.72
C GLY A 85 3.92 -2.95 6.98
N THR A 86 3.90 -1.63 6.83
CA THR A 86 3.67 -0.72 7.97
C THR A 86 2.27 -0.89 8.55
N SER A 87 1.24 -1.00 7.70
CA SER A 87 -0.14 -1.26 8.13
C SER A 87 -0.25 -2.50 9.01
N ARG A 88 0.37 -3.62 8.60
CA ARG A 88 0.37 -4.88 9.36
C ARG A 88 1.05 -4.75 10.72
N ARG A 89 2.15 -4.00 10.82
CA ARG A 89 2.81 -3.75 12.11
C ARG A 89 1.93 -2.95 13.06
N VAL A 90 1.20 -1.96 12.53
CA VAL A 90 0.24 -1.18 13.33
C VAL A 90 -0.89 -2.10 13.82
N GLU A 91 -1.44 -2.92 12.93
CA GLU A 91 -2.49 -3.89 13.24
C GLU A 91 -2.04 -4.88 14.33
N GLU A 92 -0.85 -5.47 14.18
CA GLU A 92 -0.24 -6.37 15.16
C GLU A 92 -0.04 -5.68 16.51
N GLY A 93 0.47 -4.44 16.51
CA GLY A 93 0.64 -3.65 17.73
C GLY A 93 -0.69 -3.39 18.45
N LEU A 94 -1.75 -3.06 17.71
CA LEU A 94 -3.09 -2.84 18.26
C LEU A 94 -3.70 -4.13 18.81
N ARG A 95 -3.61 -5.23 18.05
CA ARG A 95 -4.07 -6.56 18.48
C ARG A 95 -3.37 -7.00 19.76
N ASN A 96 -2.05 -6.84 19.84
CA ASN A 96 -1.28 -7.17 21.03
C ASN A 96 -1.71 -6.36 22.25
N ARG A 97 -1.92 -5.04 22.10
CA ARG A 97 -2.39 -4.19 23.20
C ARG A 97 -3.80 -4.55 23.66
N LEU A 98 -4.70 -4.84 22.72
CA LEU A 98 -6.05 -5.29 23.05
C LEU A 98 -6.00 -6.63 23.80
N PHE A 99 -5.21 -7.59 23.31
CA PHE A 99 -5.09 -8.90 23.92
C PHE A 99 -4.47 -8.84 25.33
N SER A 100 -3.43 -8.01 25.53
CA SER A 100 -2.88 -7.77 26.87
C SER A 100 -3.90 -7.14 27.82
N HIS A 101 -4.75 -6.23 27.33
CA HIS A 101 -5.80 -5.64 28.15
C HIS A 101 -6.87 -6.66 28.53
N ILE A 102 -7.31 -7.49 27.58
CA ILE A 102 -8.31 -8.54 27.83
C ILE A 102 -7.81 -9.53 28.90
N GLN A 103 -6.54 -9.96 28.82
CA GLN A 103 -5.97 -10.88 29.81
C GLN A 103 -5.91 -10.31 31.24
N ALA A 104 -5.89 -8.98 31.39
CA ALA A 104 -5.87 -8.33 32.70
C ALA A 104 -7.27 -8.12 33.30
N LEU A 105 -8.35 -8.47 32.59
CA LEU A 105 -9.72 -8.32 33.07
C LEU A 105 -10.07 -9.38 34.11
N SER A 106 -10.99 -9.03 35.03
CA SER A 106 -11.43 -9.94 36.08
C SER A 106 -12.35 -11.05 35.53
N ALA A 107 -12.42 -12.18 36.24
CA ALA A 107 -13.33 -13.28 35.89
C ALA A 107 -14.80 -12.81 35.74
N SER A 108 -15.25 -11.89 36.59
CA SER A 108 -16.61 -11.33 36.54
C SER A 108 -16.93 -10.58 35.24
N TYR A 109 -15.91 -10.06 34.54
CA TYR A 109 -16.10 -9.47 33.22
C TYR A 109 -16.48 -10.54 32.18
N PHE A 110 -15.78 -11.68 32.21
CA PHE A 110 -16.03 -12.80 31.30
C PHE A 110 -17.36 -13.51 31.57
N ASP A 111 -17.89 -13.43 32.79
CA ASP A 111 -19.25 -13.92 33.08
C ASP A 111 -20.34 -13.09 32.39
N LYS A 112 -20.05 -11.82 32.07
CA LYS A 112 -21.01 -10.86 31.48
C LYS A 112 -20.81 -10.66 29.98
N THR A 113 -19.66 -11.04 29.44
CA THR A 113 -19.29 -10.80 28.04
C THR A 113 -18.84 -12.09 27.38
N ARG A 114 -19.46 -12.44 26.26
CA ARG A 114 -19.13 -13.67 25.53
C ARG A 114 -17.74 -13.55 24.92
N THR A 115 -16.92 -14.57 25.11
CA THR A 115 -15.58 -14.63 24.50
C THR A 115 -15.61 -14.49 22.97
N GLY A 116 -16.66 -15.00 22.32
CA GLY A 116 -16.86 -14.85 20.87
C GLY A 116 -16.97 -13.39 20.42
N ASP A 117 -17.65 -12.55 21.21
CA ASP A 117 -17.82 -11.13 20.90
C ASP A 117 -16.46 -10.41 21.02
N LEU A 118 -15.66 -10.75 22.05
CA LEU A 118 -14.30 -10.23 22.22
C LEU A 118 -13.38 -10.63 21.05
N MET A 119 -13.47 -11.88 20.57
CA MET A 119 -12.71 -12.35 19.41
C MET A 119 -13.15 -11.66 18.11
N ALA A 120 -14.45 -11.40 17.95
CA ALA A 120 -15.00 -10.68 16.80
C ALA A 120 -14.46 -9.24 16.77
N HIS A 121 -14.49 -8.51 17.88
CA HIS A 121 -13.90 -7.18 17.98
C HIS A 121 -12.39 -7.19 17.73
N ALA A 122 -11.66 -8.18 18.24
CA ALA A 122 -10.23 -8.28 18.02
C ALA A 122 -9.84 -8.60 16.57
N THR A 123 -10.75 -9.19 15.79
CA THR A 123 -10.48 -9.66 14.42
C THR A 123 -11.03 -8.77 13.34
N ASN A 124 -12.24 -8.23 13.54
CA ASN A 124 -12.99 -7.49 12.52
C ASN A 124 -12.88 -5.97 12.69
N ASP A 125 -12.68 -5.47 13.91
CA ASP A 125 -12.71 -4.03 14.19
C ASP A 125 -11.31 -3.39 14.25
N ILE A 126 -10.25 -4.21 14.22
CA ILE A 126 -8.84 -3.78 14.12
C ILE A 126 -8.39 -3.87 12.66
#